data_AF-A0A966IW20-F1
#
_entry.id   AF-A0A966IW20-F1
#
_cell.length_a   1.000
_cell.length_b   1.000
_cell.length_c   1.000
_cell.angle_alpha   90.00
_cell.angle_beta   90.00
_cell.angle_gamma   90.00
#
_symmetry.space_group_name_H-M   'P 1'
#
loop_
_entity.id
_entity.type
_entity.pdbx_description
1 polymer ?
#
loop_
_entity_poly.entity_id
_entity_poly.type
_entity_poly.pdbx_seq_one_letter_code
_entity_poly.pdbx_strand_id
1 'polypeptide(L)' 'MTAVRTRFAPSPTGFIHLGNIRSALYPWAFARAQQGTFILRIEDTDLDRSSQA' A
#
# COMPACT_ATOMS: atom_id res chain seq x y z
N MET A 1 8.02 -4.59 -23.14
CA MET A 1 8.10 -3.73 -21.93
C MET A 1 7.35 -4.42 -20.81
N THR A 2 7.90 -4.50 -19.61
CA THR A 2 7.20 -5.07 -18.45
C THR A 2 6.14 -4.09 -17.94
N ALA A 3 4.94 -4.58 -17.62
CA ALA A 3 3.87 -3.74 -17.09
C ALA A 3 4.28 -3.13 -15.73
N VAL A 4 3.99 -1.85 -15.51
CA VAL A 4 4.27 -1.14 -14.25
C VAL A 4 3.46 -1.77 -13.12
N ARG A 5 4.11 -2.05 -11.99
CA ARG A 5 3.47 -2.60 -10.77
C ARG A 5 3.93 -1.80 -9.56
N THR A 6 2.99 -1.25 -8.81
CA THR A 6 3.25 -0.53 -7.55
C THR A 6 2.44 -1.15 -6.40
N ARG A 7 2.76 -0.76 -5.16
CA ARG A 7 2.04 -1.23 -3.98
C ARG A 7 1.94 -0.17 -2.90
N PHE A 8 0.88 -0.28 -2.10
CA PHE A 8 0.80 0.31 -0.76
C PHE A 8 0.82 -0.84 0.25
N ALA A 9 1.78 -0.80 1.18
CA ALA A 9 2.05 -1.90 2.10
C ALA A 9 1.99 -1.48 3.59
N PRO A 10 0.79 -1.18 4.13
CA PRO A 10 0.65 -0.81 5.53
C PRO A 10 0.73 -2.05 6.45
N SER A 11 1.30 -1.88 7.64
CA SER A 11 1.14 -2.84 8.73
C SER A 11 -0.19 -2.57 9.48
N PRO A 12 -0.87 -3.61 9.97
CA PRO A 12 -2.15 -3.47 10.68
C PRO A 12 -1.91 -3.09 12.15
N THR A 13 -1.16 -2.02 12.42
CA THR A 13 -0.77 -1.61 13.79
C THR A 13 -1.56 -0.40 14.29
N GLY A 14 -2.74 -0.13 13.71
CA GLY A 14 -3.57 1.03 14.04
C GLY A 14 -4.25 1.67 12.81
N PHE A 15 -4.81 2.86 13.02
CA PHE A 15 -5.55 3.58 11.98
C PHE A 15 -4.65 4.19 10.90
N ILE A 16 -5.20 4.26 9.69
CA ILE A 16 -4.59 4.98 8.56
C ILE A 16 -4.58 6.48 8.86
N HIS A 17 -3.40 7.09 8.86
CA HIS A 17 -3.24 8.54 8.98
C HIS A 17 -2.95 9.20 7.63
N LEU A 18 -2.95 10.54 7.58
CA LEU A 18 -2.79 11.31 6.34
C LEU A 18 -1.49 10.96 5.57
N GLY A 19 -0.41 10.67 6.31
CA GLY A 19 0.85 10.19 5.74
C GLY A 19 0.72 8.86 4.99
N ASN A 20 -0.08 7.91 5.47
CA ASN A 20 -0.38 6.68 4.75
C ASN A 20 -1.15 6.95 3.46
N ILE A 21 -2.15 7.85 3.51
CA ILE A 21 -2.94 8.23 2.34
C ILE A 21 -2.04 8.79 1.24
N ARG A 22 -1.13 9.71 1.58
CA ARG A 22 -0.13 10.23 0.62
C ARG A 22 0.73 9.11 0.03
N SER A 23 1.18 8.18 0.88
CA SER A 23 2.02 7.05 0.49
C SER A 23 1.27 6.03 -0.38
N ALA A 24 -0.05 5.95 -0.29
CA ALA A 24 -0.89 5.15 -1.18
C ALA A 24 -1.25 5.88 -2.49
N LEU A 25 -1.48 7.20 -2.40
CA LEU A 25 -1.95 8.02 -3.50
C LEU A 25 -0.93 8.14 -4.64
N TYR A 26 0.34 8.36 -4.33
CA TYR A 26 1.35 8.56 -5.39
C TYR A 26 1.63 7.26 -6.19
N PRO A 27 1.85 6.09 -5.56
CA PRO A 27 2.04 4.85 -6.31
C PRO A 27 0.78 4.42 -7.08
N TRP A 28 -0.41 4.71 -6.55
CA TRP A 28 -1.67 4.52 -7.28
C TRP A 28 -1.76 5.40 -8.51
N ALA A 29 -1.52 6.71 -8.37
CA ALA A 29 -1.58 7.66 -9.49
C ALA A 29 -0.55 7.32 -10.57
N PHE A 30 0.66 6.94 -10.17
CA PHE A 30 1.72 6.52 -11.10
C PHE A 30 1.33 5.25 -11.87
N ALA A 31 0.85 4.21 -11.19
CA ALA A 31 0.39 3.00 -11.86
C ALA A 31 -0.76 3.30 -12.82
N ARG A 32 -1.72 4.14 -12.43
CA ARG A 32 -2.84 4.54 -13.28
C ARG A 32 -2.38 5.28 -14.54
N ALA A 33 -1.44 6.22 -14.42
CA ALA A 33 -0.89 6.96 -15.55
C ALA A 33 -0.13 6.07 -16.55
N GLN A 34 0.44 4.97 -16.07
CA GLN A 34 1.22 4.02 -16.86
C GLN A 34 0.41 2.79 -17.30
N GLN A 35 -0.93 2.80 -17.12
CA GLN A 35 -1.81 1.65 -17.37
C GLN A 35 -1.31 0.37 -16.66
N GLY A 36 -0.68 0.54 -15.50
CA GLY A 36 -0.12 -0.51 -14.66
C GLY A 36 -1.08 -1.02 -13.58
N THR A 37 -0.54 -1.82 -12.66
CA THR A 37 -1.28 -2.40 -11.53
C THR A 37 -0.85 -1.78 -10.22
N PHE A 38 -1.82 -1.43 -9.37
CA PHE A 38 -1.61 -1.01 -7.99
C PHE A 38 -2.10 -2.11 -7.03
N ILE A 39 -1.27 -2.49 -6.06
CA ILE A 39 -1.52 -3.62 -5.15
C ILE A 39 -1.64 -3.11 -3.70
N LEU A 40 -2.66 -3.57 -2.98
CA LEU A 40 -2.70 -3.47 -1.53
C LEU A 40 -2.08 -4.73 -0.93
N ARG A 41 -1.09 -4.56 -0.05
CA ARG A 41 -0.46 -5.67 0.68
C ARG A 41 -0.44 -5.36 2.17
N ILE A 42 -1.11 -6.15 2.99
CA ILE A 42 -1.01 -5.97 4.44
C ILE A 42 0.31 -6.59 4.90
N GLU A 43 1.08 -5.86 5.70
CA GLU A 43 2.34 -6.31 6.30
C GLU A 43 2.10 -6.73 7.75
N ASP A 44 1.55 -7.93 7.93
CA ASP A 44 1.11 -8.56 9.18
C ASP A 44 2.14 -9.56 9.75
N THR A 45 3.41 -9.42 9.37
CA THR A 45 4.48 -10.34 9.79
C THR A 45 4.83 -10.25 11.27
N ASP A 46 4.56 -9.11 11.90
CA ASP A 46 4.75 -8.87 13.34
C ASP A 46 3.44 -9.12 14.09
N LEU A 47 3.29 -10.32 14.67
CA LEU A 47 2.06 -10.75 15.34
C LEU A 47 1.79 -9.96 16.63
N ASP A 48 2.82 -9.51 17.34
CA ASP A 48 2.67 -8.80 18.62
C ASP A 48 2.12 -7.38 18.42
N ARG A 49 2.42 -6.78 17.26
CA ARG A 49 1.97 -5.42 16.90
C ARG A 49 0.78 -5.39 15.95
N SER A 50 0.46 -6.51 15.33
CA SER A 50 -0.69 -6.62 14.43
C SER A 50 -1.99 -6.68 15.25
N SER A 51 -2.74 -5.58 15.25
CA SER A 51 -4.14 -5.66 15.66
C SER A 51 -4.86 -6.49 14.61
N GLN A 52 -5.49 -7.61 15.01
CA GLN A 52 -6.35 -8.38 14.12
C GLN A 52 -7.34 -7.41 13.45
N ALA A 53 -7.26 -7.33 12.12
CA ALA A 53 -8.16 -6.52 11.30
C ALA A 53 -9.46 -7.28 11.05
#